data_AF-A0A3B9ZU50-F1
#
_entry.id   AF-A0A3B9ZU50-F1
#
_cell.length_a   1.000
_cell.length_b   1.000
_cell.length_c   1.000
_cell.angle_alpha   90.00
_cell.angle_beta   90.00
_cell.angle_gamma   90.00
#
_symmetry.space_group_name_H-M   'P 1'
#
loop_
_entity.id
_entity.type
_entity.pdbx_description
1 polymer ?
#
loop_
_entity_poly.entity_id
_entity_poly.type
_entity_poly.pdbx_seq_one_letter_code
_entity_poly.pdbx_strand_id
1 'polypeptide(L)'
;MNNKYFSKGCKSVLFLSLFICFIFTYCKPEPHEWIKKSDEQVAGDYIENNPYQYSEFNKLVVMTGLRSLLNIRGPFTIMLPTDSAMFSYYKLKNVNSLDDFTEAQRSDLVRYHIMSTEITSSDIGLGSLREPNAIGDYLASEFQGSDIYINKYSKIIHRDIRTANGYIHVINRVIDPVTKDVYTLLADDPNYSIFAEGLKLTGLKDTLQTISFPYGTKMARNRYTILAVADTTYQRKGINNVNDLIAWSGGTADNLTSKSNPFYRYIEYHCLNNSYYLSDFKSSIYPILSRDNNISVTIAEDYKINLNSKTKEYTGFNVTSSNLPAKNGVIHTIKDLLPVVDPEPAIFTFETTDYLEFKEGDFYGKYYYKWHDGQNSFAKIKFQGDYLLYYYKVNHGRSPILNYDNISMLGFWWIEITTPKVMKGHYAVSANIWSGGEDLPMFAAYVDGVKKADINARISGAKMDFGEVTYTKTEEHKIKLVCTGWGTLFWDSVTFTPIN
;
A
#
# COMPACT_ATOMS: atom_id res chain seq x y z
N MET A 1 -36.69 -24.89 11.70
CA MET A 1 -37.26 -25.40 10.44
C MET A 1 -36.15 -25.38 9.40
N ASN A 2 -35.61 -26.56 9.03
CA ASN A 2 -34.45 -26.66 8.15
C ASN A 2 -34.87 -26.63 6.68
N ASN A 3 -34.50 -25.57 5.95
CA ASN A 3 -34.69 -25.51 4.50
C ASN A 3 -33.53 -26.23 3.79
N LYS A 4 -33.87 -27.29 3.04
CA LYS A 4 -32.95 -28.05 2.16
C LYS A 4 -33.21 -27.65 0.70
N TYR A 5 -32.16 -27.62 -0.12
CA TYR A 5 -32.28 -27.51 -1.58
C TYR A 5 -31.36 -28.51 -2.29
N PHE A 6 -31.73 -28.85 -3.54
CA PHE A 6 -31.16 -29.95 -4.31
C PHE A 6 -30.54 -29.45 -5.62
N SER A 7 -29.31 -29.87 -5.95
CA SER A 7 -28.68 -29.69 -7.28
C SER A 7 -28.20 -31.03 -7.83
N LYS A 8 -28.29 -31.24 -9.15
CA LYS A 8 -27.98 -32.52 -9.82
C LYS A 8 -26.51 -32.63 -10.23
N GLY A 9 -25.85 -33.73 -9.84
CA GLY A 9 -24.56 -34.17 -10.38
C GLY A 9 -24.56 -35.69 -10.60
N CYS A 10 -24.08 -36.16 -11.76
CA CYS A 10 -24.15 -37.56 -12.18
C CYS A 10 -22.74 -38.16 -12.23
N LYS A 11 -22.51 -39.33 -11.60
CA LYS A 11 -21.29 -40.14 -11.76
C LYS A 11 -21.65 -41.47 -12.44
N SER A 12 -20.91 -41.81 -13.49
CA SER A 12 -21.04 -43.03 -14.28
C SER A 12 -20.21 -44.17 -13.68
N VAL A 13 -20.84 -45.32 -13.43
CA VAL A 13 -20.16 -46.60 -13.15
C VAL A 13 -20.46 -47.53 -14.32
N LEU A 14 -19.39 -48.03 -14.95
CA LEU A 14 -19.41 -48.89 -16.12
C LEU A 14 -19.67 -50.35 -15.69
N PHE A 15 -20.69 -51.00 -16.24
CA PHE A 15 -20.76 -52.47 -16.30
C PHE A 15 -21.33 -52.94 -17.63
N LEU A 16 -20.70 -53.99 -18.15
CA LEU A 16 -20.78 -54.57 -19.49
C LEU A 16 -21.98 -55.53 -19.59
N SER A 17 -22.92 -55.32 -20.52
CA SER A 17 -23.62 -56.36 -21.32
C SER A 17 -24.88 -55.81 -22.02
N LEU A 18 -25.10 -56.28 -23.26
CA LEU A 18 -26.21 -55.92 -24.15
C LEU A 18 -27.59 -56.10 -23.50
N PHE A 19 -28.35 -55.01 -23.35
CA PHE A 19 -29.80 -54.97 -23.58
C PHE A 19 -30.26 -53.51 -23.62
N ILE A 20 -30.97 -53.12 -24.69
CA ILE A 20 -31.54 -51.78 -24.85
C ILE A 20 -32.69 -51.64 -23.84
N CYS A 21 -32.43 -51.02 -22.70
CA CYS A 21 -33.42 -50.64 -21.71
C CYS A 21 -33.16 -49.18 -21.28
N PHE A 22 -34.18 -48.33 -21.43
CA PHE A 22 -34.21 -47.00 -20.82
C PHE A 22 -34.16 -47.16 -19.29
N ILE A 23 -32.97 -47.05 -18.70
CA ILE A 23 -32.80 -47.02 -17.24
C ILE A 23 -33.16 -45.61 -16.79
N PHE A 24 -34.35 -45.42 -16.23
CA PHE A 24 -34.67 -44.27 -15.41
C PHE A 24 -33.70 -44.25 -14.21
N THR A 25 -32.70 -43.38 -14.25
CA THR A 25 -31.81 -43.11 -13.12
C THR A 25 -32.59 -42.40 -12.02
N TYR A 26 -33.04 -43.18 -11.03
CA TYR A 26 -33.63 -42.67 -9.80
C TYR A 26 -32.51 -42.16 -8.89
N CYS A 27 -32.24 -40.86 -8.93
CA CYS A 27 -31.27 -40.19 -8.07
C CYS A 27 -31.99 -39.79 -6.76
N LYS A 28 -31.79 -40.54 -5.68
CA LYS A 28 -32.17 -40.05 -4.34
C LYS A 28 -31.17 -38.94 -3.97
N PRO A 29 -31.63 -37.73 -3.66
CA PRO A 29 -30.70 -36.70 -3.26
C PRO A 29 -30.21 -36.93 -1.83
N GLU A 30 -28.90 -36.94 -1.64
CA GLU A 30 -28.31 -36.97 -0.30
C GLU A 30 -28.37 -35.57 0.33
N PRO A 31 -28.80 -35.46 1.61
CA PRO A 31 -28.78 -34.18 2.31
C PRO A 31 -27.35 -33.82 2.67
N HIS A 32 -26.82 -32.73 2.10
CA HIS A 32 -25.68 -32.05 2.69
C HIS A 32 -26.16 -31.32 3.96
N GLU A 33 -25.62 -31.72 5.11
CA GLU A 33 -25.80 -30.99 6.36
C GLU A 33 -25.02 -29.67 6.30
N TRP A 34 -25.62 -28.59 6.80
CA TRP A 34 -24.88 -27.37 7.08
C TRP A 34 -23.84 -27.69 8.14
N ILE A 35 -22.56 -27.70 7.76
CA ILE A 35 -21.47 -27.66 8.73
C ILE A 35 -21.62 -26.33 9.47
N LYS A 36 -21.90 -26.38 10.78
CA LYS A 36 -21.92 -25.20 11.64
C LYS A 36 -20.54 -24.55 11.54
N LYS A 37 -20.48 -23.37 10.90
CA LYS A 37 -19.21 -22.80 10.42
C LYS A 37 -18.32 -22.26 11.55
N SER A 38 -18.91 -21.95 12.71
CA SER A 38 -18.23 -21.69 13.98
C SER A 38 -19.26 -21.74 15.13
N ASP A 39 -18.82 -22.07 16.34
CA ASP A 39 -19.59 -21.84 17.58
C ASP A 39 -19.39 -20.42 18.13
N GLU A 40 -18.49 -19.65 17.51
CA GLU A 40 -18.19 -18.27 17.89
C GLU A 40 -19.31 -17.31 17.48
N GLN A 41 -19.47 -16.24 18.25
CA GLN A 41 -20.38 -15.15 17.92
C GLN A 41 -19.78 -14.30 16.80
N VAL A 42 -20.62 -13.66 15.98
CA VAL A 42 -20.15 -12.61 15.06
C VAL A 42 -19.72 -11.38 15.85
N ALA A 43 -18.81 -10.58 15.30
CA ALA A 43 -18.16 -9.49 16.02
C ALA A 43 -19.15 -8.47 16.60
N GLY A 44 -20.20 -8.13 15.86
CA GLY A 44 -21.21 -7.22 16.38
C GLY A 44 -22.02 -7.81 17.55
N ASP A 45 -22.34 -9.11 17.51
CA ASP A 45 -23.02 -9.80 18.63
C ASP A 45 -22.12 -9.88 19.86
N TYR A 46 -20.81 -10.08 19.67
CA TYR A 46 -19.84 -10.01 20.76
C TYR A 46 -19.87 -8.64 21.46
N ILE A 47 -19.88 -7.55 20.68
CA ILE A 47 -19.93 -6.18 21.23
C ILE A 47 -21.22 -5.96 22.04
N GLU A 48 -22.37 -6.39 21.51
CA GLU A 48 -23.68 -6.24 22.16
C GLU A 48 -23.80 -7.07 23.46
N ASN A 49 -23.29 -8.31 23.44
CA ASN A 49 -23.38 -9.23 24.58
C ASN A 49 -22.42 -8.92 25.74
N ASN A 50 -21.57 -7.90 25.60
CA ASN A 50 -20.64 -7.45 26.63
C ASN A 50 -20.91 -5.98 27.06
N PRO A 51 -22.14 -5.67 27.53
CA PRO A 51 -22.58 -4.29 27.74
C PRO A 51 -21.87 -3.58 28.91
N TYR A 52 -21.26 -4.32 29.83
CA TYR A 52 -20.52 -3.71 30.94
C TYR A 52 -19.19 -3.08 30.52
N GLN A 53 -18.69 -3.39 29.32
CA GLN A 53 -17.38 -2.95 28.85
C GLN A 53 -17.43 -2.15 27.54
N TYR A 54 -18.45 -2.35 26.70
CA TYR A 54 -18.49 -1.81 25.34
C TYR A 54 -19.83 -1.15 24.98
N SER A 55 -20.62 -0.72 25.97
CA SER A 55 -21.92 -0.09 25.75
C SER A 55 -21.85 1.18 24.89
N GLU A 56 -20.83 2.02 25.08
CA GLU A 56 -20.67 3.28 24.35
C GLU A 56 -20.27 3.02 22.89
N PHE A 57 -19.34 2.10 22.65
CA PHE A 57 -18.98 1.73 21.28
C PHE A 57 -20.13 1.01 20.57
N ASN A 58 -20.90 0.18 21.27
CA ASN A 58 -22.11 -0.44 20.72
C ASN A 58 -23.15 0.61 20.32
N LYS A 59 -23.40 1.62 21.18
CA LYS A 59 -24.29 2.74 20.85
C LYS A 59 -23.84 3.44 19.57
N LEU A 60 -22.53 3.69 19.43
CA LEU A 60 -21.96 4.29 18.22
C LEU A 60 -22.18 3.43 16.96
N VAL A 61 -21.95 2.11 17.05
CA VAL A 61 -22.20 1.15 15.95
C VAL A 61 -23.69 1.15 15.53
N VAL A 62 -24.61 1.23 16.50
CA VAL A 62 -26.05 1.30 16.25
C VAL A 62 -26.46 2.62 15.61
N MET A 63 -25.98 3.76 16.14
CA MET A 63 -26.30 5.10 15.61
C MET A 63 -25.84 5.31 14.16
N THR A 64 -24.79 4.60 13.74
CA THR A 64 -24.22 4.69 12.38
C THR A 64 -24.79 3.64 11.41
N GLY A 65 -25.69 2.76 11.88
CA GLY A 65 -26.27 1.69 11.06
C GLY A 65 -25.29 0.57 10.68
N LEU A 66 -24.06 0.58 11.20
CA LEU A 66 -23.00 -0.37 10.86
C LEU A 66 -23.15 -1.72 11.57
N ARG A 67 -24.15 -1.87 12.46
CA ARG A 67 -24.48 -3.16 13.11
C ARG A 67 -24.70 -4.27 12.09
N SER A 68 -25.42 -3.97 11.01
CA SER A 68 -25.71 -4.94 9.94
C SER A 68 -24.42 -5.38 9.24
N LEU A 69 -23.50 -4.46 8.97
CA LEU A 69 -22.18 -4.74 8.40
C LEU A 69 -21.36 -5.67 9.30
N LEU A 70 -21.34 -5.43 10.60
CA LEU A 70 -20.58 -6.26 11.54
C LEU A 70 -21.19 -7.66 11.77
N ASN A 71 -22.39 -7.90 11.24
CA ASN A 71 -23.10 -9.19 11.31
C ASN A 71 -23.17 -9.94 9.97
N ILE A 72 -22.67 -9.35 8.87
CA ILE A 72 -22.51 -10.10 7.61
C ILE A 72 -21.24 -10.95 7.63
N ARG A 73 -21.08 -11.76 6.57
CA ARG A 73 -19.85 -12.54 6.35
C ARG A 73 -18.67 -11.59 6.19
N GLY A 74 -17.70 -11.73 7.10
CA GLY A 74 -16.42 -11.01 7.07
C GLY A 74 -15.44 -11.63 6.06
N PRO A 75 -14.12 -11.40 6.24
CA PRO A 75 -13.50 -11.09 7.54
C PRO A 75 -13.45 -9.60 7.93
N PHE A 76 -13.47 -9.35 9.24
CA PHE A 76 -13.24 -8.04 9.86
C PHE A 76 -12.21 -8.12 10.99
N THR A 77 -11.46 -7.05 11.20
CA THR A 77 -10.71 -6.80 12.43
C THR A 77 -11.25 -5.54 13.07
N ILE A 78 -11.54 -5.57 14.37
CA ILE A 78 -12.07 -4.41 15.11
C ILE A 78 -11.11 -4.05 16.25
N MET A 79 -10.62 -2.81 16.24
CA MET A 79 -9.96 -2.20 17.39
C MET A 79 -11.06 -1.69 18.33
N LEU A 80 -11.44 -2.46 19.34
CA LEU A 80 -12.62 -2.19 20.18
C LEU A 80 -12.26 -1.38 21.43
N PRO A 81 -12.63 -0.09 21.51
CA PRO A 81 -12.40 0.69 22.72
C PRO A 81 -13.33 0.24 23.86
N THR A 82 -12.79 0.22 25.07
CA THR A 82 -13.60 0.07 26.30
C THR A 82 -14.45 1.33 26.56
N ASP A 83 -15.50 1.21 27.38
CA ASP A 83 -16.32 2.34 27.80
C ASP A 83 -15.47 3.42 28.52
N SER A 84 -14.49 3.01 29.34
CA SER A 84 -13.52 3.93 29.95
C SER A 84 -12.71 4.71 28.91
N ALA A 85 -12.33 4.06 27.80
CA ALA A 85 -11.65 4.70 26.68
C ALA A 85 -12.57 5.73 25.99
N MET A 86 -13.84 5.39 25.78
CA MET A 86 -14.85 6.28 25.19
C MET A 86 -15.10 7.52 26.07
N PHE A 87 -15.31 7.35 27.38
CA PHE A 87 -15.50 8.48 28.29
C PHE A 87 -14.25 9.38 28.37
N SER A 88 -13.05 8.80 28.31
CA SER A 88 -11.80 9.57 28.23
C SER A 88 -11.70 10.36 26.93
N TYR A 89 -12.19 9.81 25.82
CA TYR A 89 -12.27 10.49 24.53
C TYR A 89 -13.25 11.68 24.55
N TYR A 90 -14.41 11.54 25.20
CA TYR A 90 -15.36 12.65 25.35
C TYR A 90 -14.75 13.83 26.09
N LYS A 91 -14.04 13.56 27.19
CA LYS A 91 -13.30 14.59 27.94
C LYS A 91 -12.23 15.25 27.06
N LEU A 92 -11.49 14.48 26.27
CA LEU A 92 -10.48 14.99 25.35
C LEU A 92 -11.09 15.91 24.28
N LYS A 93 -12.30 15.58 23.80
CA LYS A 93 -13.03 16.36 22.79
C LYS A 93 -13.88 17.49 23.38
N ASN A 94 -13.90 17.63 24.72
CA ASN A 94 -14.76 18.57 25.44
C ASN A 94 -16.24 18.44 25.07
N VAL A 95 -16.72 17.18 25.04
CA VAL A 95 -18.12 16.81 24.79
C VAL A 95 -18.64 15.90 25.91
N ASN A 96 -19.96 15.74 26.01
CA ASN A 96 -20.60 14.94 27.05
C ASN A 96 -20.96 13.53 26.57
N SER A 97 -21.34 13.37 25.30
CA SER A 97 -21.74 12.07 24.75
C SER A 97 -21.53 11.97 23.24
N LEU A 98 -21.85 10.80 22.67
CA LEU A 98 -21.91 10.59 21.22
C LEU A 98 -22.86 11.54 20.49
N ASP A 99 -23.87 12.07 21.18
CA ASP A 99 -24.91 12.91 20.58
C ASP A 99 -24.36 14.29 20.18
N ASP A 100 -23.27 14.74 20.84
CA ASP A 100 -22.58 16.00 20.54
C ASP A 100 -21.72 15.94 19.26
N PHE A 101 -21.44 14.75 18.75
CA PHE A 101 -20.75 14.58 17.47
C PHE A 101 -21.73 14.67 16.30
N THR A 102 -21.26 15.17 15.16
CA THR A 102 -22.02 15.07 13.91
C THR A 102 -22.15 13.62 13.44
N GLU A 103 -23.13 13.34 12.58
CA GLU A 103 -23.30 12.02 11.97
C GLU A 103 -22.05 11.56 11.21
N ALA A 104 -21.42 12.47 10.46
CA ALA A 104 -20.18 12.20 9.74
C ALA A 104 -19.04 11.81 10.70
N GLN A 105 -18.86 12.56 11.79
CA GLN A 105 -17.84 12.24 12.81
C GLN A 105 -18.09 10.89 13.46
N ARG A 106 -19.35 10.54 13.79
CA ARG A 106 -19.69 9.23 14.34
C ARG A 106 -19.38 8.10 13.34
N SER A 107 -19.76 8.28 12.07
CA SER A 107 -19.50 7.31 11.00
C SER A 107 -18.01 7.07 10.79
N ASP A 108 -17.23 8.15 10.68
CA ASP A 108 -15.78 8.08 10.53
C ASP A 108 -15.14 7.43 11.76
N LEU A 109 -15.61 7.76 12.97
CA LEU A 109 -15.09 7.19 14.21
C LEU A 109 -15.24 5.67 14.26
N VAL A 110 -16.41 5.11 13.94
CA VAL A 110 -16.60 3.64 13.90
C VAL A 110 -15.71 3.03 12.81
N ARG A 111 -15.75 3.58 11.60
CA ARG A 111 -15.03 3.04 10.44
C ARG A 111 -13.51 3.11 10.63
N TYR A 112 -13.01 4.05 11.43
CA TYR A 112 -11.58 4.13 11.76
C TYR A 112 -11.08 2.93 12.55
N HIS A 113 -11.97 2.30 13.32
CA HIS A 113 -11.67 1.16 14.18
C HIS A 113 -11.91 -0.19 13.48
N ILE A 114 -12.39 -0.21 12.24
CA ILE A 114 -12.72 -1.43 11.49
C ILE A 114 -11.77 -1.58 10.31
N MET A 115 -11.15 -2.75 10.15
CA MET A 115 -10.45 -3.18 8.94
C MET A 115 -11.19 -4.35 8.30
N SER A 116 -11.31 -4.37 6.97
CA SER A 116 -12.04 -5.41 6.23
C SER A 116 -11.15 -6.60 5.89
N THR A 117 -10.43 -7.12 6.88
CA THR A 117 -9.48 -8.23 6.76
C THR A 117 -9.28 -8.90 8.13
N GLU A 118 -8.71 -10.11 8.15
CA GLU A 118 -8.22 -10.74 9.38
C GLU A 118 -6.79 -10.22 9.67
N ILE A 119 -6.59 -9.65 10.85
CA ILE A 119 -5.29 -9.25 11.38
C ILE A 119 -5.21 -9.79 12.80
N THR A 120 -4.43 -10.83 12.99
CA THR A 120 -4.08 -11.36 14.33
C THR A 120 -2.96 -10.52 14.93
N SER A 121 -2.71 -10.64 16.23
CA SER A 121 -1.61 -9.94 16.88
C SER A 121 -0.23 -10.35 16.34
N SER A 122 -0.10 -11.56 15.79
CA SER A 122 1.10 -12.01 15.07
C SER A 122 1.29 -11.37 13.70
N ASP A 123 0.22 -10.85 13.09
CA ASP A 123 0.30 -10.13 11.81
C ASP A 123 0.66 -8.64 12.02
N ILE A 124 0.58 -8.14 13.26
CA ILE A 124 0.93 -6.76 13.60
C ILE A 124 2.45 -6.65 13.70
N GLY A 125 3.07 -5.89 12.79
CA GLY A 125 4.49 -5.53 12.80
C GLY A 125 4.73 -4.08 13.26
N LEU A 126 5.98 -3.62 13.21
CA LEU A 126 6.31 -2.20 13.47
C LEU A 126 6.01 -1.41 12.20
N GLY A 127 5.29 -0.29 12.28
CA GLY A 127 4.90 0.50 11.11
C GLY A 127 3.41 0.40 10.82
N SER A 128 2.97 0.54 9.57
CA SER A 128 1.54 0.45 9.26
C SER A 128 1.03 -0.99 9.35
N LEU A 129 -0.22 -1.13 9.76
CA LEU A 129 -0.99 -2.34 9.48
C LEU A 129 -1.09 -2.52 7.96
N ARG A 130 -1.07 -3.78 7.52
CA ARG A 130 -1.01 -4.12 6.09
C ARG A 130 -2.17 -3.55 5.30
N GLU A 131 -3.38 -3.61 5.87
CA GLU A 131 -4.60 -3.12 5.23
C GLU A 131 -5.07 -1.82 5.88
N PRO A 132 -5.61 -0.87 5.09
CA PRO A 132 -6.22 0.32 5.65
C PRO A 132 -7.53 -0.02 6.39
N ASN A 133 -7.96 0.91 7.24
CA ASN A 133 -9.28 0.86 7.87
C ASN A 133 -10.41 1.14 6.85
N ALA A 134 -11.66 1.06 7.31
CA ALA A 134 -12.83 1.19 6.46
C ALA A 134 -13.04 2.59 5.88
N ILE A 135 -12.26 3.60 6.28
CA ILE A 135 -12.19 4.92 5.62
C ILE A 135 -10.98 5.09 4.69
N GLY A 136 -10.16 4.04 4.55
CA GLY A 136 -8.97 4.01 3.72
C GLY A 136 -7.72 4.58 4.39
N ASP A 137 -7.74 4.85 5.70
CA ASP A 137 -6.57 5.36 6.44
C ASP A 137 -5.76 4.21 7.04
N TYR A 138 -4.45 4.38 7.14
CA TYR A 138 -3.57 3.39 7.75
C TYR A 138 -3.44 3.66 9.25
N LEU A 139 -3.48 2.59 10.04
CA LEU A 139 -3.13 2.60 11.45
C LEU A 139 -1.66 2.19 11.58
N ALA A 140 -0.90 2.87 12.44
CA ALA A 140 0.50 2.57 12.68
C ALA A 140 0.70 1.90 14.04
N SER A 141 1.39 0.77 14.10
CA SER A 141 1.74 0.06 15.32
C SER A 141 3.18 0.29 15.75
N GLU A 142 3.37 0.37 17.05
CA GLU A 142 4.67 0.40 17.74
C GLU A 142 4.68 -0.59 18.91
N PHE A 143 5.86 -1.05 19.29
CA PHE A 143 6.06 -1.97 20.41
C PHE A 143 6.79 -1.30 21.57
N GLN A 144 6.30 -1.52 22.79
CA GLN A 144 7.01 -1.20 24.02
C GLN A 144 7.09 -2.47 24.86
N GLY A 145 8.23 -3.17 24.79
CA GLY A 145 8.33 -4.53 25.32
C GLY A 145 7.37 -5.46 24.58
N SER A 146 6.48 -6.12 25.31
CA SER A 146 5.42 -6.96 24.72
C SER A 146 4.15 -6.21 24.36
N ASP A 147 4.02 -4.93 24.75
CA ASP A 147 2.84 -4.11 24.50
C ASP A 147 2.80 -3.59 23.06
N ILE A 148 1.61 -3.57 22.48
CA ILE A 148 1.34 -3.03 21.13
C ILE A 148 0.55 -1.74 21.29
N TYR A 149 1.07 -0.66 20.69
CA TYR A 149 0.43 0.64 20.65
C TYR A 149 0.05 0.99 19.22
N ILE A 150 -1.23 1.33 19.00
CA ILE A 150 -1.74 1.87 17.75
C ILE A 150 -1.69 3.39 17.80
N ASN A 151 -1.18 4.01 16.73
CA ASN A 151 -0.92 5.43 16.55
C ASN A 151 -0.19 6.05 17.75
N LYS A 152 0.79 5.32 18.29
CA LYS A 152 1.64 5.69 19.44
C LYS A 152 0.98 5.81 20.82
N TYR A 153 -0.34 5.88 20.91
CA TYR A 153 -1.02 6.15 22.19
C TYR A 153 -2.05 5.11 22.61
N SER A 154 -2.65 4.37 21.68
CA SER A 154 -3.73 3.43 21.97
C SER A 154 -3.20 2.02 22.19
N LYS A 155 -3.14 1.57 23.45
CA LYS A 155 -2.60 0.25 23.79
C LYS A 155 -3.65 -0.83 23.56
N ILE A 156 -3.27 -1.91 22.87
CA ILE A 156 -4.07 -3.15 22.83
C ILE A 156 -3.91 -3.90 24.16
N ILE A 157 -5.00 -3.99 24.91
CA ILE A 157 -5.06 -4.61 26.25
C ILE A 157 -5.56 -6.05 26.23
N HIS A 158 -6.38 -6.42 25.25
CA HIS A 158 -6.75 -7.82 24.97
C HIS A 158 -6.64 -8.09 23.48
N ARG A 159 -5.95 -9.17 23.12
CA ARG A 159 -5.61 -9.52 21.74
C ARG A 159 -6.39 -10.74 21.28
N ASP A 160 -6.57 -10.85 19.98
CA ASP A 160 -6.98 -12.09 19.31
C ASP A 160 -8.31 -12.69 19.79
N ILE A 161 -9.29 -11.84 20.14
CA ILE A 161 -10.64 -12.32 20.44
C ILE A 161 -11.27 -12.77 19.12
N ARG A 162 -11.36 -14.09 18.95
CA ARG A 162 -11.87 -14.69 17.72
C ARG A 162 -13.39 -14.61 17.66
N THR A 163 -13.88 -14.26 16.48
CA THR A 163 -15.32 -14.15 16.15
C THR A 163 -15.60 -14.94 14.87
N ALA A 164 -16.85 -15.31 14.63
CA ALA A 164 -17.24 -16.07 13.43
C ALA A 164 -16.95 -15.34 12.09
N ASN A 165 -16.68 -14.04 12.14
CA ASN A 165 -16.37 -13.21 10.99
C ASN A 165 -15.09 -12.36 11.17
N GLY A 166 -14.13 -12.81 12.00
CA GLY A 166 -12.79 -12.24 12.10
C GLY A 166 -12.29 -12.07 13.54
N TYR A 167 -11.61 -10.95 13.85
CA TYR A 167 -10.93 -10.73 15.14
C TYR A 167 -11.27 -9.39 15.81
N ILE A 168 -11.24 -9.37 17.13
CA ILE A 168 -11.34 -8.16 17.95
C ILE A 168 -10.07 -8.00 18.78
N HIS A 169 -9.53 -6.79 18.80
CA HIS A 169 -8.45 -6.34 19.69
C HIS A 169 -8.98 -5.22 20.57
N VAL A 170 -9.04 -5.43 21.88
CA VAL A 170 -9.55 -4.43 22.83
C VAL A 170 -8.47 -3.39 23.10
N ILE A 171 -8.84 -2.11 23.04
CA ILE A 171 -7.92 -1.00 23.23
C ILE A 171 -8.32 -0.12 24.43
N ASN A 172 -7.32 0.49 25.07
CA ASN A 172 -7.53 1.35 26.24
C ASN A 172 -7.81 2.82 25.90
N ARG A 173 -7.67 3.23 24.63
CA ARG A 173 -7.95 4.59 24.16
C ARG A 173 -8.59 4.54 22.77
N VAL A 174 -9.58 5.39 22.55
CA VAL A 174 -10.18 5.59 21.22
C VAL A 174 -9.11 6.08 20.24
N ILE A 175 -9.06 5.46 19.06
CA ILE A 175 -8.21 5.91 17.97
C ILE A 175 -8.94 7.03 17.24
N ASP A 176 -8.50 8.26 17.48
CA ASP A 176 -9.07 9.46 16.88
C ASP A 176 -8.77 9.51 15.37
N PRO A 177 -9.78 9.67 14.49
CA PRO A 177 -9.54 9.79 13.06
C PRO A 177 -8.59 10.94 12.74
N VAL A 178 -7.54 10.65 11.98
CA VAL A 178 -6.61 11.68 11.54
C VAL A 178 -7.30 12.55 10.49
N THR A 179 -7.33 13.86 10.72
CA THR A 179 -7.99 14.83 9.82
C THR A 179 -7.01 15.77 9.13
N LYS A 180 -5.84 16.00 9.72
CA LYS A 180 -4.81 16.89 9.20
C LYS A 180 -3.98 16.20 8.13
N ASP A 181 -3.72 16.90 7.03
CA ASP A 181 -2.73 16.48 6.02
C ASP A 181 -1.29 16.56 6.56
N VAL A 182 -0.32 16.00 5.83
CA VAL A 182 1.08 15.94 6.25
C VAL A 182 1.70 17.31 6.52
N TYR A 183 1.33 18.35 5.76
CA TYR A 183 1.88 19.70 5.98
C TYR A 183 1.27 20.32 7.23
N THR A 184 -0.06 20.29 7.35
CA THR A 184 -0.76 20.90 8.48
C THR A 184 -0.38 20.23 9.80
N LEU A 185 -0.26 18.89 9.81
CA LEU A 185 0.20 18.16 11.00
C LEU A 185 1.62 18.57 11.42
N LEU A 186 2.52 18.74 10.46
CA LEU A 186 3.90 19.16 10.71
C LEU A 186 3.98 20.63 11.18
N ALA A 187 3.24 21.52 10.52
CA ALA A 187 3.26 22.96 10.81
C ALA A 187 2.68 23.31 12.19
N ASP A 188 1.79 22.47 12.72
CA ASP A 188 1.24 22.63 14.07
C ASP A 188 2.22 22.20 15.18
N ASP A 189 3.29 21.47 14.85
CA ASP A 189 4.31 21.06 15.80
C ASP A 189 5.47 22.09 15.80
N PRO A 190 5.67 22.84 16.92
CA PRO A 190 6.70 23.87 17.00
C PRO A 190 8.13 23.34 16.89
N ASN A 191 8.34 22.02 16.98
CA ASN A 191 9.65 21.41 16.80
C ASN A 191 10.11 21.34 15.34
N TYR A 192 9.25 21.69 14.38
CA TYR A 192 9.53 21.64 12.94
C TYR A 192 9.29 22.97 12.24
N SER A 193 9.35 24.09 12.97
CA SER A 193 8.98 25.41 12.46
C SER A 193 9.81 25.85 11.25
N ILE A 194 11.12 25.58 11.26
CA ILE A 194 12.04 25.94 10.16
C ILE A 194 11.70 25.14 8.91
N PHE A 195 11.48 23.83 9.06
CA PHE A 195 11.17 22.94 7.94
C PHE A 195 9.79 23.22 7.35
N ALA A 196 8.78 23.42 8.19
CA ALA A 196 7.43 23.77 7.77
C ALA A 196 7.37 25.13 7.06
N GLU A 197 8.16 26.11 7.51
CA GLU A 197 8.31 27.38 6.80
C GLU A 197 8.95 27.18 5.42
N GLY A 198 9.96 26.33 5.30
CA GLY A 198 10.56 25.99 4.00
C GLY A 198 9.58 25.35 3.02
N LEU A 199 8.74 24.41 3.49
CA LEU A 199 7.67 23.82 2.67
C LEU A 199 6.66 24.87 2.19
N LYS A 200 6.38 25.89 3.00
CA LYS A 200 5.51 27.01 2.64
C LYS A 200 6.15 27.92 1.60
N LEU A 201 7.39 28.37 1.81
CA LEU A 201 8.09 29.31 0.92
C LEU A 201 8.38 28.73 -0.48
N THR A 202 8.57 27.41 -0.56
CA THR A 202 8.78 26.70 -1.83
C THR A 202 7.49 26.44 -2.61
N GLY A 203 6.31 26.69 -2.02
CA GLY A 203 5.01 26.36 -2.60
C GLY A 203 4.65 24.87 -2.54
N LEU A 204 5.53 24.01 -2.01
CA LEU A 204 5.28 22.58 -1.86
C LEU A 204 4.10 22.27 -0.93
N LYS A 205 3.83 23.17 0.03
CA LYS A 205 2.63 23.17 0.87
C LYS A 205 1.36 22.85 0.06
N ASP A 206 1.10 23.53 -1.03
CA ASP A 206 -0.18 23.41 -1.75
C ASP A 206 -0.37 22.01 -2.32
N THR A 207 0.73 21.40 -2.79
CA THR A 207 0.73 19.99 -3.22
C THR A 207 0.50 19.06 -2.03
N LEU A 208 1.24 19.27 -0.93
CA LEU A 208 1.21 18.42 0.26
C LEU A 208 -0.10 18.51 1.06
N GLN A 209 -0.91 19.56 0.87
CA GLN A 209 -2.24 19.67 1.46
C GLN A 209 -3.34 18.99 0.62
N THR A 210 -3.04 18.59 -0.61
CA THR A 210 -4.03 17.92 -1.46
C THR A 210 -4.27 16.50 -0.94
N ILE A 211 -5.46 16.23 -0.40
CA ILE A 211 -5.82 14.90 0.13
C ILE A 211 -6.29 13.95 -0.98
N SER A 212 -7.07 14.47 -1.91
CA SER A 212 -7.67 13.69 -2.98
C SER A 212 -7.96 14.55 -4.20
N PHE A 213 -8.05 13.94 -5.37
CA PHE A 213 -8.36 14.60 -6.63
C PHE A 213 -9.38 13.78 -7.43
N PRO A 214 -10.18 14.41 -8.32
CA PRO A 214 -11.10 13.68 -9.17
C PRO A 214 -10.36 12.72 -10.12
N TYR A 215 -10.78 11.45 -10.14
CA TYR A 215 -10.27 10.44 -11.07
C TYR A 215 -11.43 9.57 -11.58
N GLY A 216 -11.86 9.83 -12.82
CA GLY A 216 -13.07 9.22 -13.36
C GLY A 216 -14.31 9.60 -12.55
N THR A 217 -15.03 8.60 -12.03
CA THR A 217 -16.25 8.77 -11.21
C THR A 217 -15.98 8.84 -9.71
N LYS A 218 -14.72 8.75 -9.28
CA LYS A 218 -14.34 8.72 -7.86
C LYS A 218 -13.29 9.76 -7.49
N MET A 219 -12.99 9.84 -6.20
CA MET A 219 -11.89 10.63 -5.65
C MET A 219 -10.70 9.70 -5.40
N ALA A 220 -9.62 9.90 -6.15
CA ALA A 220 -8.34 9.24 -5.92
C ALA A 220 -7.60 9.93 -4.77
N ARG A 221 -6.81 9.18 -3.98
CA ARG A 221 -6.12 9.74 -2.81
C ARG A 221 -4.67 10.04 -3.13
N ASN A 222 -4.23 11.23 -2.74
CA ASN A 222 -2.81 11.55 -2.71
C ASN A 222 -2.18 10.98 -1.44
N ARG A 223 -0.96 10.46 -1.59
CA ARG A 223 -0.18 9.86 -0.51
C ARG A 223 1.23 10.40 -0.55
N TYR A 224 1.71 10.87 0.60
CA TYR A 224 3.03 11.46 0.75
C TYR A 224 3.77 10.87 1.95
N THR A 225 5.10 10.92 1.88
CA THR A 225 5.97 10.68 3.03
C THR A 225 6.86 11.89 3.20
N ILE A 226 6.83 12.47 4.39
CA ILE A 226 7.69 13.61 4.73
C ILE A 226 8.81 13.14 5.63
N LEU A 227 10.04 13.33 5.18
CA LEU A 227 11.25 13.17 5.99
C LEU A 227 11.52 14.49 6.70
N ALA A 228 10.92 14.71 7.86
CA ALA A 228 11.01 15.97 8.58
C ALA A 228 12.34 16.12 9.33
N VAL A 229 12.92 17.32 9.26
CA VAL A 229 14.09 17.71 10.07
C VAL A 229 13.61 18.58 11.22
N ALA A 230 13.88 18.14 12.45
CA ALA A 230 13.54 18.92 13.64
C ALA A 230 14.43 20.17 13.76
N ASP A 231 13.88 21.25 14.32
CA ASP A 231 14.58 22.50 14.56
C ASP A 231 15.83 22.31 15.42
N THR A 232 15.80 21.39 16.39
CA THR A 232 16.97 21.06 17.20
C THR A 232 18.12 20.46 16.39
N THR A 233 17.83 19.79 15.26
CA THR A 233 18.85 19.27 14.34
C THR A 233 19.44 20.40 13.50
N TYR A 234 18.62 21.33 13.01
CA TYR A 234 19.09 22.54 12.33
C TYR A 234 19.97 23.42 13.22
N GLN A 235 19.52 23.69 14.45
CA GLN A 235 20.23 24.53 15.42
C GLN A 235 21.60 23.95 15.79
N ARG A 236 21.71 22.62 15.89
CA ARG A 236 23.01 21.93 16.08
C ARG A 236 24.00 22.17 14.93
N LYS A 237 23.54 22.61 13.77
CA LYS A 237 24.35 22.97 12.59
C LYS A 237 24.44 24.49 12.38
N GLY A 238 23.96 25.29 13.34
CA GLY A 238 23.96 26.74 13.26
C GLY A 238 22.85 27.35 12.40
N ILE A 239 21.82 26.56 12.03
CA ILE A 239 20.65 27.02 11.27
C ILE A 239 19.53 27.31 12.26
N ASN A 240 19.23 28.58 12.51
CA ASN A 240 18.27 29.00 13.54
C ASN A 240 16.93 29.46 12.98
N ASN A 241 16.87 29.74 11.68
CA ASN A 241 15.67 30.19 10.97
C ASN A 241 15.73 29.79 9.49
N VAL A 242 14.66 30.03 8.74
CA VAL A 242 14.58 29.63 7.32
C VAL A 242 15.59 30.37 6.43
N ASN A 243 15.99 31.60 6.76
CA ASN A 243 16.99 32.34 5.96
C ASN A 243 18.38 31.71 6.11
N ASP A 244 18.74 31.25 7.31
CA ASP A 244 19.96 30.47 7.53
C ASP A 244 19.93 29.19 6.69
N LEU A 245 18.77 28.54 6.57
CA LEU A 245 18.61 27.34 5.76
C LEU A 245 18.71 27.62 4.26
N ILE A 246 18.11 28.72 3.78
CA ILE A 246 18.26 29.20 2.39
C ILE A 246 19.75 29.38 2.08
N ALA A 247 20.48 30.11 2.94
CA ALA A 247 21.90 30.33 2.78
C ALA A 247 22.72 29.02 2.84
N TRP A 248 22.45 28.15 3.82
CA TRP A 248 23.13 26.87 3.99
C TRP A 248 22.97 25.95 2.77
N SER A 249 21.78 25.93 2.17
CA SER A 249 21.49 25.13 0.98
C SER A 249 22.18 25.67 -0.29
N GLY A 250 22.80 26.86 -0.22
CA GLY A 250 23.35 27.56 -1.38
C GLY A 250 22.28 28.27 -2.24
N GLY A 251 21.06 28.42 -1.72
CA GLY A 251 19.96 29.10 -2.39
C GLY A 251 19.98 30.62 -2.20
N THR A 252 19.19 31.31 -3.01
CA THR A 252 18.90 32.74 -2.87
C THR A 252 17.44 32.94 -2.47
N ALA A 253 17.12 34.03 -1.78
CA ALA A 253 15.74 34.40 -1.44
C ALA A 253 14.86 34.68 -2.68
N ASP A 254 15.48 34.89 -3.84
CA ASP A 254 14.78 35.07 -5.10
C ASP A 254 14.25 33.74 -5.66
N ASN A 255 13.00 33.76 -6.11
CA ASN A 255 12.36 32.66 -6.84
C ASN A 255 12.46 31.29 -6.13
N LEU A 256 12.10 31.26 -4.84
CA LEU A 256 12.13 30.06 -3.99
C LEU A 256 11.22 28.91 -4.47
N THR A 257 10.32 29.17 -5.41
CA THR A 257 9.45 28.17 -6.06
C THR A 257 10.10 27.51 -7.29
N SER A 258 11.28 27.97 -7.72
CA SER A 258 11.97 27.41 -8.88
C SER A 258 12.60 26.06 -8.56
N LYS A 259 12.37 25.07 -9.43
CA LYS A 259 13.04 23.76 -9.36
C LYS A 259 14.55 23.84 -9.51
N SER A 260 15.10 24.93 -10.04
CA SER A 260 16.55 25.14 -10.11
C SER A 260 17.15 25.76 -8.85
N ASN A 261 16.32 26.27 -7.93
CA ASN A 261 16.80 26.87 -6.69
C ASN A 261 17.29 25.76 -5.73
N PRO A 262 18.54 25.83 -5.23
CA PRO A 262 19.08 24.82 -4.30
C PRO A 262 18.23 24.63 -3.03
N PHE A 263 17.62 25.70 -2.51
CA PHE A 263 16.72 25.62 -1.37
C PHE A 263 15.45 24.83 -1.70
N TYR A 264 14.81 25.13 -2.85
CA TYR A 264 13.66 24.35 -3.32
C TYR A 264 14.03 22.87 -3.43
N ARG A 265 15.16 22.57 -4.06
CA ARG A 265 15.63 21.18 -4.24
C ARG A 265 15.89 20.49 -2.92
N TYR A 266 16.48 21.18 -1.95
CA TYR A 266 16.68 20.65 -0.61
C TYR A 266 15.33 20.29 0.05
N ILE A 267 14.36 21.20 0.05
CA ILE A 267 13.06 20.94 0.69
C ILE A 267 12.28 19.82 -0.03
N GLU A 268 12.23 19.84 -1.38
CA GLU A 268 11.56 18.79 -2.15
C GLU A 268 12.18 17.40 -1.94
N TYR A 269 13.49 17.33 -1.73
CA TYR A 269 14.22 16.07 -1.52
C TYR A 269 13.76 15.31 -0.27
N HIS A 270 13.08 15.98 0.66
CA HIS A 270 12.49 15.40 1.86
C HIS A 270 11.04 14.91 1.66
N CYS A 271 10.47 15.08 0.46
CA CYS A 271 9.08 14.74 0.14
C CYS A 271 9.04 13.55 -0.83
N LEU A 272 8.54 12.39 -0.39
CA LEU A 272 8.38 11.20 -1.23
C LEU A 272 6.94 11.03 -1.71
N ASN A 273 6.79 10.36 -2.85
CA ASN A 273 5.54 10.23 -3.58
C ASN A 273 4.72 8.97 -3.27
N ASN A 274 4.63 8.58 -2.01
CA ASN A 274 3.67 7.59 -1.52
C ASN A 274 3.67 7.67 0.01
N SER A 275 2.79 6.92 0.67
CA SER A 275 2.90 6.62 2.09
C SER A 275 3.83 5.42 2.28
N TYR A 276 4.98 5.65 2.89
CA TYR A 276 5.95 4.63 3.27
C TYR A 276 6.14 4.72 4.77
N TYR A 277 5.53 3.84 5.54
CA TYR A 277 5.87 3.64 6.95
C TYR A 277 7.21 2.93 7.08
N LEU A 278 7.79 2.89 8.27
CA LEU A 278 9.06 2.18 8.51
C LEU A 278 9.01 0.70 8.09
N SER A 279 7.85 0.05 8.22
CA SER A 279 7.57 -1.30 7.70
C SER A 279 7.75 -1.45 6.19
N ASP A 280 7.54 -0.38 5.45
CA ASP A 280 7.45 -0.41 3.98
C ASP A 280 8.82 -0.18 3.34
N PHE A 281 9.77 0.35 4.12
CA PHE A 281 11.14 0.53 3.67
C PHE A 281 11.87 -0.81 3.59
N LYS A 282 12.54 -1.01 2.46
CA LYS A 282 13.43 -2.11 2.10
C LYS A 282 14.75 -1.52 1.64
N SER A 283 15.79 -2.35 1.50
CA SER A 283 17.06 -1.90 0.91
C SER A 283 16.85 -1.64 -0.60
N SER A 284 16.50 -0.41 -0.95
CA SER A 284 15.99 0.01 -2.27
C SER A 284 16.12 1.53 -2.44
N ILE A 285 15.76 2.05 -3.61
CA ILE A 285 15.52 3.47 -3.84
C ILE A 285 14.04 3.83 -3.74
N TYR A 286 13.78 5.09 -3.35
CA TYR A 286 12.45 5.66 -3.17
C TYR A 286 12.36 7.02 -3.88
N PRO A 287 11.40 7.23 -4.79
CA PRO A 287 11.34 8.45 -5.57
C PRO A 287 10.80 9.62 -4.77
N ILE A 288 11.45 10.78 -4.95
CA ILE A 288 10.93 12.05 -4.41
C ILE A 288 9.70 12.50 -5.21
N LEU A 289 9.05 13.56 -4.74
CA LEU A 289 7.79 14.09 -5.28
C LEU A 289 7.83 14.31 -6.80
N SER A 290 8.88 14.95 -7.30
CA SER A 290 9.10 15.24 -8.72
C SER A 290 9.52 14.04 -9.57
N ARG A 291 9.82 12.90 -8.92
CA ARG A 291 10.35 11.66 -9.52
C ARG A 291 11.66 11.81 -10.30
N ASP A 292 12.30 12.98 -10.25
CA ASP A 292 13.55 13.24 -10.98
C ASP A 292 14.81 12.84 -10.20
N ASN A 293 14.66 12.52 -8.91
CA ASN A 293 15.68 11.97 -8.05
C ASN A 293 15.06 10.93 -7.10
N ASN A 294 15.92 10.25 -6.34
CA ASN A 294 15.52 9.28 -5.33
C ASN A 294 16.33 9.51 -4.05
N ILE A 295 15.83 8.97 -2.95
CA ILE A 295 16.68 8.59 -1.82
C ILE A 295 16.97 7.09 -1.91
N SER A 296 18.12 6.65 -1.43
CA SER A 296 18.35 5.23 -1.14
C SER A 296 18.10 4.98 0.33
N VAL A 297 17.47 3.86 0.64
CA VAL A 297 17.34 3.34 2.00
C VAL A 297 18.05 2.01 2.06
N THR A 298 18.84 1.79 3.11
CA THR A 298 19.50 0.52 3.41
C THR A 298 19.04 0.06 4.79
N ILE A 299 18.40 -1.10 4.84
CA ILE A 299 17.95 -1.71 6.09
C ILE A 299 19.17 -2.28 6.83
N ALA A 300 19.47 -1.64 7.95
CA ALA A 300 20.44 -2.02 8.96
C ALA A 300 19.84 -1.62 10.33
N GLU A 301 20.64 -1.50 11.39
CA GLU A 301 20.14 -1.11 12.72
C GLU A 301 19.34 0.21 12.73
N ASP A 302 19.67 1.14 11.82
CA ASP A 302 19.21 2.54 11.88
C ASP A 302 18.43 3.04 10.64
N TYR A 303 18.01 2.16 9.73
CA TYR A 303 17.41 2.53 8.43
C TYR A 303 18.22 3.65 7.74
N LYS A 304 19.36 3.30 7.15
CA LYS A 304 20.30 4.29 6.62
C LYS A 304 19.76 4.91 5.34
N ILE A 305 19.66 6.22 5.31
CA ILE A 305 19.27 7.01 4.14
C ILE A 305 20.53 7.54 3.46
N ASN A 306 20.65 7.31 2.16
CA ASN A 306 21.76 7.76 1.31
C ASN A 306 23.14 7.36 1.84
N LEU A 307 23.29 6.08 2.21
CA LEU A 307 24.59 5.53 2.63
C LEU A 307 25.60 5.64 1.49
N ASN A 308 26.66 6.40 1.73
CA ASN A 308 27.83 6.44 0.85
C ASN A 308 28.71 5.20 1.13
N SER A 309 28.92 4.35 0.13
CA SER A 309 29.70 3.12 0.32
C SER A 309 31.18 3.39 0.57
N LYS A 310 31.72 4.54 0.15
CA LYS A 310 33.13 4.93 0.33
C LYS A 310 33.38 5.63 1.66
N THR A 311 32.66 6.71 1.95
CA THR A 311 32.85 7.51 3.17
C THR A 311 32.13 6.92 4.38
N LYS A 312 31.17 6.01 4.15
CA LYS A 312 30.26 5.45 5.17
C LYS A 312 29.36 6.48 5.84
N GLU A 313 29.26 7.68 5.27
CA GLU A 313 28.33 8.72 5.72
C GLU A 313 26.89 8.36 5.33
N TYR A 314 25.95 8.68 6.22
CA TYR A 314 24.51 8.51 6.02
C TYR A 314 23.75 9.42 7.01
N THR A 315 22.49 9.72 6.69
CA THR A 315 21.50 10.10 7.72
C THR A 315 20.56 8.92 7.94
N GLY A 316 19.71 8.95 8.97
CA GLY A 316 18.83 7.83 9.28
C GLY A 316 17.52 8.30 9.89
N PHE A 317 16.58 7.37 10.02
CA PHE A 317 15.30 7.65 10.66
C PHE A 317 15.47 7.76 12.18
N ASN A 318 14.81 8.74 12.80
CA ASN A 318 14.58 8.73 14.23
C ASN A 318 13.33 7.87 14.50
N VAL A 319 13.55 6.57 14.74
CA VAL A 319 12.48 5.56 14.82
C VAL A 319 11.38 5.94 15.82
N THR A 320 11.73 6.47 16.99
CA THR A 320 10.74 6.84 18.03
C THR A 320 9.87 8.03 17.63
N SER A 321 10.39 8.92 16.77
CA SER A 321 9.68 10.09 16.25
C SER A 321 9.12 9.86 14.83
N SER A 322 9.17 8.62 14.34
CA SER A 322 8.71 8.23 13.00
C SER A 322 7.31 7.61 13.00
N ASN A 323 6.77 7.21 11.83
CA ASN A 323 5.44 6.61 11.68
C ASN A 323 4.29 7.50 12.19
N LEU A 324 4.35 8.81 11.99
CA LEU A 324 3.26 9.71 12.36
C LEU A 324 2.22 9.77 11.23
N PRO A 325 1.04 9.13 11.37
CA PRO A 325 0.04 9.10 10.31
C PRO A 325 -0.59 10.48 10.11
N ALA A 326 -0.78 10.86 8.84
CA ALA A 326 -1.51 12.03 8.39
C ALA A 326 -2.64 11.62 7.42
N LYS A 327 -3.59 12.50 7.14
CA LYS A 327 -4.75 12.19 6.29
C LYS A 327 -4.36 11.79 4.88
N ASN A 328 -3.24 12.30 4.36
CA ASN A 328 -2.74 12.02 3.03
C ASN A 328 -1.29 11.54 3.06
N GLY A 329 -0.84 10.93 4.15
CA GLY A 329 0.56 10.53 4.23
C GLY A 329 1.04 10.06 5.58
N VAL A 330 2.36 10.08 5.72
CA VAL A 330 3.08 9.78 6.96
C VAL A 330 4.26 10.73 7.10
N ILE A 331 4.59 11.10 8.33
CA ILE A 331 5.76 11.91 8.67
C ILE A 331 6.75 11.04 9.43
N HIS A 332 8.02 11.12 9.04
CA HIS A 332 9.15 10.56 9.77
C HIS A 332 10.17 11.63 10.10
N THR A 333 10.60 11.71 11.34
CA THR A 333 11.72 12.56 11.72
C THR A 333 13.04 11.89 11.33
N ILE A 334 13.97 12.64 10.74
CA ILE A 334 15.34 12.15 10.46
C ILE A 334 16.36 12.64 11.50
N LYS A 335 17.44 11.88 11.68
CA LYS A 335 18.45 12.07 12.74
C LYS A 335 19.39 13.27 12.49
N ASP A 336 19.74 13.52 11.23
CA ASP A 336 20.61 14.62 10.78
C ASP A 336 20.08 15.19 9.45
N LEU A 337 20.66 16.28 8.97
CA LEU A 337 20.34 16.89 7.68
C LEU A 337 20.43 15.87 6.53
N LEU A 338 19.52 15.97 5.57
CA LEU A 338 19.52 15.19 4.34
C LEU A 338 19.90 16.11 3.15
N PRO A 339 21.20 16.32 2.89
CA PRO A 339 21.63 17.08 1.72
C PRO A 339 21.20 16.37 0.42
N VAL A 340 20.98 17.16 -0.63
CA VAL A 340 20.63 16.62 -1.94
C VAL A 340 21.85 15.90 -2.52
N VAL A 341 21.70 14.61 -2.79
CA VAL A 341 22.73 13.80 -3.45
C VAL A 341 22.12 13.03 -4.62
N ASP A 342 22.98 12.60 -5.54
CA ASP A 342 22.66 11.49 -6.42
C ASP A 342 22.95 10.21 -5.61
N PRO A 343 21.94 9.45 -5.17
CA PRO A 343 22.20 8.23 -4.41
C PRO A 343 22.98 7.23 -5.28
N GLU A 344 23.81 6.41 -4.63
CA GLU A 344 24.50 5.32 -5.32
C GLU A 344 23.47 4.39 -5.99
N PRO A 345 23.80 3.81 -7.16
CA PRO A 345 22.94 2.82 -7.80
C PRO A 345 22.54 1.74 -6.80
N ALA A 346 21.24 1.59 -6.57
CA ALA A 346 20.68 0.54 -5.72
C ALA A 346 19.65 -0.27 -6.51
N ILE A 347 19.25 -1.41 -5.95
CA ILE A 347 18.18 -2.21 -6.54
C ILE A 347 16.92 -1.35 -6.64
N PHE A 348 16.34 -1.34 -7.82
CA PHE A 348 15.10 -0.64 -8.11
C PHE A 348 14.12 -1.61 -8.75
N THR A 349 13.00 -1.85 -8.08
CA THR A 349 11.90 -2.67 -8.59
C THR A 349 10.66 -1.80 -8.71
N PHE A 350 9.99 -1.84 -9.85
CA PHE A 350 8.65 -1.27 -10.00
C PHE A 350 7.69 -2.34 -10.50
N GLU A 351 6.47 -2.33 -9.96
CA GLU A 351 5.40 -3.22 -10.41
C GLU A 351 4.67 -2.60 -11.61
N THR A 352 4.23 -3.46 -12.52
CA THR A 352 3.54 -3.02 -13.74
C THR A 352 2.14 -2.47 -13.46
N THR A 353 1.58 -2.80 -12.30
CA THR A 353 0.29 -2.36 -11.75
C THR A 353 0.42 -1.16 -10.80
N ASP A 354 1.64 -0.68 -10.53
CA ASP A 354 1.86 0.43 -9.59
C ASP A 354 1.54 1.82 -10.16
N TYR A 355 1.27 1.92 -11.47
CA TYR A 355 0.86 3.19 -12.07
C TYR A 355 -0.47 3.65 -11.49
N LEU A 356 -0.59 4.96 -11.30
CA LEU A 356 -1.77 5.60 -10.73
C LEU A 356 -3.07 5.15 -11.42
N GLU A 357 -3.02 4.95 -12.74
CA GLU A 357 -4.17 4.55 -13.54
C GLU A 357 -4.74 3.17 -13.16
N PHE A 358 -3.89 2.26 -12.67
CA PHE A 358 -4.30 0.95 -12.16
C PHE A 358 -4.74 1.04 -10.70
N LYS A 359 -3.94 1.66 -9.83
CA LYS A 359 -4.24 1.80 -8.39
C LYS A 359 -5.56 2.52 -8.13
N GLU A 360 -5.84 3.53 -8.94
CA GLU A 360 -7.07 4.30 -8.87
C GLU A 360 -8.13 3.76 -9.85
N GLY A 361 -7.96 2.57 -10.41
CA GLY A 361 -9.03 1.89 -11.15
C GLY A 361 -10.12 1.36 -10.22
N ASP A 362 -11.39 1.35 -10.66
CA ASP A 362 -12.45 0.66 -9.90
C ASP A 362 -12.26 -0.85 -9.82
N PHE A 363 -11.35 -1.39 -10.63
CA PHE A 363 -10.95 -2.78 -10.66
C PHE A 363 -9.80 -3.12 -9.71
N TYR A 364 -9.12 -2.12 -9.13
CA TYR A 364 -7.94 -2.37 -8.29
C TYR A 364 -8.30 -3.25 -7.08
N GLY A 365 -7.52 -4.30 -6.83
CA GLY A 365 -7.81 -5.30 -5.80
C GLY A 365 -9.07 -6.14 -6.07
N LYS A 366 -9.67 -6.06 -7.26
CA LYS A 366 -10.78 -6.92 -7.70
C LYS A 366 -10.29 -7.96 -8.70
N TYR A 367 -10.96 -9.11 -8.71
CA TYR A 367 -10.48 -10.36 -9.32
C TYR A 367 -9.88 -10.23 -10.74
N TYR A 368 -10.60 -9.64 -11.69
CA TYR A 368 -10.06 -9.34 -13.03
C TYR A 368 -10.79 -8.20 -13.74
N TYR A 369 -10.08 -7.47 -14.59
CA TYR A 369 -10.66 -6.48 -15.50
C TYR A 369 -9.93 -6.46 -16.84
N LYS A 370 -10.69 -6.45 -17.95
CA LYS A 370 -10.17 -6.53 -19.33
C LYS A 370 -10.38 -5.24 -20.11
N TRP A 371 -9.36 -4.84 -20.87
CA TRP A 371 -9.43 -3.79 -21.88
C TRP A 371 -9.22 -4.39 -23.26
N HIS A 372 -10.25 -4.32 -24.11
CA HIS A 372 -10.31 -5.03 -25.39
C HIS A 372 -9.92 -4.19 -26.61
N ASP A 373 -9.78 -2.88 -26.44
CA ASP A 373 -9.95 -1.96 -27.55
C ASP A 373 -8.65 -1.55 -28.24
N GLY A 374 -7.48 -1.97 -27.74
CA GLY A 374 -6.19 -1.55 -28.27
C GLY A 374 -6.04 -0.02 -28.34
N GLN A 375 -6.90 0.74 -27.66
CA GLN A 375 -6.97 2.20 -27.76
C GLN A 375 -5.78 2.87 -27.09
N ASN A 376 -4.99 2.09 -26.32
CA ASN A 376 -3.75 2.56 -25.73
C ASN A 376 -3.96 3.84 -24.88
N SER A 377 -5.07 3.89 -24.14
CA SER A 377 -5.49 5.03 -23.32
C SER A 377 -4.60 5.25 -22.10
N PHE A 378 -3.89 4.22 -21.63
CA PHE A 378 -2.92 4.33 -20.55
C PHE A 378 -1.75 5.24 -20.94
N ALA A 379 -1.36 6.15 -20.05
CA ALA A 379 -0.25 7.06 -20.29
C ALA A 379 1.10 6.33 -20.39
N LYS A 380 1.32 5.31 -19.55
CA LYS A 380 2.61 4.62 -19.39
C LYS A 380 2.64 3.19 -19.94
N ILE A 381 1.52 2.68 -20.42
CA ILE A 381 1.43 1.34 -21.01
C ILE A 381 0.89 1.44 -22.42
N LYS A 382 1.55 0.77 -23.36
CA LYS A 382 1.07 0.55 -24.71
C LYS A 382 1.02 -0.93 -25.01
N PHE A 383 0.01 -1.41 -25.71
CA PHE A 383 -0.15 -2.82 -26.04
C PHE A 383 -0.94 -3.03 -27.34
N GLN A 384 -0.81 -4.23 -27.89
CA GLN A 384 -1.66 -4.79 -28.94
C GLN A 384 -1.91 -6.25 -28.62
N GLY A 385 -3.16 -6.68 -28.75
CA GLY A 385 -3.63 -8.04 -28.49
C GLY A 385 -5.15 -8.02 -28.31
N ASP A 386 -5.76 -9.19 -28.05
CA ASP A 386 -7.21 -9.31 -27.88
C ASP A 386 -7.72 -8.54 -26.64
N TYR A 387 -6.90 -8.51 -25.59
CA TYR A 387 -7.11 -7.65 -24.43
C TYR A 387 -5.83 -7.51 -23.58
N LEU A 388 -5.75 -6.41 -22.84
CA LEU A 388 -4.94 -6.31 -21.62
C LEU A 388 -5.81 -6.69 -20.42
N LEU A 389 -5.28 -7.45 -19.47
CA LEU A 389 -5.98 -7.87 -18.26
C LEU A 389 -5.25 -7.34 -17.02
N TYR A 390 -5.97 -6.65 -16.14
CA TYR A 390 -5.55 -6.51 -14.74
C TYR A 390 -6.00 -7.77 -14.01
N TYR A 391 -5.06 -8.47 -13.40
CA TYR A 391 -5.29 -9.73 -12.72
C TYR A 391 -4.96 -9.57 -11.24
N TYR A 392 -5.89 -9.93 -10.35
CA TYR A 392 -5.66 -9.94 -8.90
C TYR A 392 -6.20 -11.22 -8.25
N LYS A 393 -5.37 -11.90 -7.45
CA LYS A 393 -5.79 -13.11 -6.74
C LYS A 393 -4.98 -13.37 -5.47
N VAL A 394 -5.63 -13.17 -4.32
CA VAL A 394 -5.08 -13.34 -2.95
C VAL A 394 -4.49 -14.74 -2.67
N ASN A 395 -4.99 -15.78 -3.34
CA ASN A 395 -4.60 -17.18 -3.11
C ASN A 395 -3.83 -17.79 -4.29
N HIS A 396 -2.63 -17.28 -4.55
CA HIS A 396 -1.62 -18.06 -5.25
C HIS A 396 -0.69 -18.69 -4.22
N GLY A 397 -0.86 -19.99 -3.95
CA GLY A 397 0.16 -20.74 -3.24
C GLY A 397 1.52 -20.55 -3.93
N ARG A 398 2.57 -20.24 -3.17
CA ARG A 398 3.99 -20.13 -3.58
C ARG A 398 4.24 -19.54 -4.99
N SER A 399 3.53 -18.50 -5.41
CA SER A 399 3.85 -17.78 -6.66
C SER A 399 4.61 -16.49 -6.31
N PRO A 400 5.70 -16.14 -7.02
CA PRO A 400 6.57 -14.99 -6.70
C PRO A 400 5.98 -13.65 -7.16
N ILE A 401 4.67 -13.47 -7.03
CA ILE A 401 3.99 -12.20 -7.30
C ILE A 401 4.11 -11.36 -6.02
N LEU A 402 4.66 -10.16 -6.12
CA LEU A 402 5.02 -9.35 -4.95
C LEU A 402 3.81 -8.96 -4.08
N ASN A 403 2.62 -8.79 -4.67
CA ASN A 403 1.44 -8.21 -4.01
C ASN A 403 0.08 -8.81 -4.48
N TYR A 404 0.10 -9.98 -5.14
CA TYR A 404 -1.07 -10.67 -5.71
C TYR A 404 -1.76 -10.01 -6.91
N ASP A 405 -1.26 -8.90 -7.46
CA ASP A 405 -1.67 -8.40 -8.78
C ASP A 405 -0.56 -8.48 -9.84
N ASN A 406 -0.98 -8.40 -11.11
CA ASN A 406 -0.11 -8.28 -12.26
C ASN A 406 -0.96 -7.90 -13.49
N ILE A 407 -0.29 -7.53 -14.57
CA ILE A 407 -0.93 -7.44 -15.88
C ILE A 407 -0.81 -8.76 -16.64
N SER A 408 -1.80 -9.08 -17.45
CA SER A 408 -1.84 -10.32 -18.21
C SER A 408 -2.32 -10.12 -19.64
N MET A 409 -1.79 -10.93 -20.56
CA MET A 409 -2.18 -10.97 -21.97
C MET A 409 -2.22 -12.42 -22.45
N LEU A 410 -3.13 -12.73 -23.36
CA LEU A 410 -3.28 -14.06 -23.98
C LEU A 410 -3.23 -13.93 -25.50
N GLY A 411 -2.62 -14.91 -26.15
CA GLY A 411 -2.60 -15.05 -27.61
C GLY A 411 -1.33 -14.49 -28.24
N PHE A 412 -1.49 -13.73 -29.33
CA PHE A 412 -0.41 -12.98 -29.95
C PHE A 412 -0.51 -11.52 -29.56
N TRP A 413 0.51 -11.04 -28.84
CA TRP A 413 0.47 -9.72 -28.24
C TRP A 413 1.85 -9.06 -28.24
N TRP A 414 1.86 -7.74 -28.09
CA TRP A 414 3.01 -7.03 -27.55
C TRP A 414 2.55 -6.05 -26.50
N ILE A 415 3.42 -5.78 -25.53
CA ILE A 415 3.21 -4.79 -24.48
C ILE A 415 4.50 -4.02 -24.22
N GLU A 416 4.40 -2.71 -24.11
CA GLU A 416 5.46 -1.76 -23.80
C GLU A 416 5.07 -0.95 -22.58
N ILE A 417 5.95 -0.92 -21.58
CA ILE A 417 5.78 -0.14 -20.35
C ILE A 417 6.88 0.91 -20.30
N THR A 418 6.50 2.15 -20.01
CA THR A 418 7.41 3.26 -19.73
C THR A 418 7.71 3.27 -18.24
N THR A 419 8.96 2.97 -17.86
CA THR A 419 9.39 2.90 -16.46
C THR A 419 9.22 4.24 -15.74
N PRO A 420 9.15 4.25 -14.39
CA PRO A 420 9.58 5.43 -13.64
C PRO A 420 11.03 5.81 -14.01
N LYS A 421 11.46 7.03 -13.71
CA LYS A 421 12.84 7.45 -14.02
C LYS A 421 13.85 6.51 -13.34
N VAL A 422 14.66 5.84 -14.14
CA VAL A 422 15.76 4.98 -13.68
C VAL A 422 17.00 5.84 -13.60
N MET A 423 17.80 5.65 -12.55
CA MET A 423 19.01 6.45 -12.33
C MET A 423 20.09 6.10 -13.36
N LYS A 424 21.01 7.05 -13.59
CA LYS A 424 22.25 6.77 -14.34
C LYS A 424 23.03 5.64 -13.64
N GLY A 425 23.57 4.72 -14.41
CA GLY A 425 24.28 3.56 -13.89
C GLY A 425 24.33 2.40 -14.86
N HIS A 426 24.94 1.31 -14.43
CA HIS A 426 25.01 0.04 -15.15
C HIS A 426 24.19 -1.00 -14.39
N TYR A 427 23.26 -1.66 -15.08
CA TYR A 427 22.26 -2.52 -14.45
C TYR A 427 22.08 -3.82 -15.22
N ALA A 428 21.98 -4.93 -14.48
CA ALA A 428 21.29 -6.13 -14.96
C ALA A 428 19.79 -5.91 -14.82
N VAL A 429 19.04 -6.10 -15.90
CA VAL A 429 17.58 -5.92 -15.95
C VAL A 429 16.92 -7.28 -15.88
N SER A 430 15.86 -7.39 -15.10
CA SER A 430 15.10 -8.62 -14.96
C SER A 430 13.64 -8.34 -14.72
N ALA A 431 12.77 -9.32 -14.95
CA ALA A 431 11.34 -9.19 -14.72
C ALA A 431 10.76 -10.42 -14.02
N ASN A 432 9.81 -10.21 -13.12
CA ASN A 432 8.99 -11.28 -12.56
C ASN A 432 7.84 -11.55 -13.53
N ILE A 433 7.94 -12.66 -14.24
CA ILE A 433 6.97 -13.08 -15.24
C ILE A 433 6.55 -14.51 -14.95
N TRP A 434 5.26 -14.78 -15.11
CA TRP A 434 4.67 -16.09 -15.02
C TRP A 434 3.87 -16.42 -16.27
N SER A 435 3.81 -17.72 -16.60
CA SER A 435 2.97 -18.31 -17.65
C SER A 435 2.23 -19.50 -17.04
N GLY A 436 0.96 -19.67 -17.39
CA GLY A 436 0.12 -20.75 -16.87
C GLY A 436 -0.45 -21.63 -17.98
N GLY A 437 -0.56 -22.94 -17.73
CA GLY A 437 -1.20 -23.91 -18.63
C GLY A 437 -0.27 -24.54 -19.68
N GLU A 438 -0.87 -25.17 -20.70
CA GLU A 438 -0.18 -25.70 -21.89
C GLU A 438 0.27 -24.58 -22.85
N ASP A 439 -0.20 -23.36 -22.60
CA ASP A 439 -0.13 -22.19 -23.46
C ASP A 439 1.13 -21.36 -23.17
N LEU A 440 2.30 -21.96 -23.38
CA LEU A 440 3.62 -21.40 -23.04
C LEU A 440 4.06 -20.35 -24.06
N PRO A 441 3.99 -19.04 -23.75
CA PRO A 441 4.45 -18.04 -24.70
C PRO A 441 5.98 -18.10 -24.78
N MET A 442 6.47 -18.04 -26.01
CA MET A 442 7.81 -17.52 -26.26
C MET A 442 7.67 -16.01 -26.49
N PHE A 443 8.57 -15.21 -25.95
CA PHE A 443 8.57 -13.77 -26.21
C PHE A 443 9.97 -13.19 -26.26
N ALA A 444 10.13 -12.12 -27.03
CA ALA A 444 11.34 -11.33 -27.08
C ALA A 444 11.20 -10.10 -26.17
N ALA A 445 12.20 -9.88 -25.31
CA ALA A 445 12.30 -8.69 -24.47
C ALA A 445 13.18 -7.63 -25.14
N TYR A 446 12.72 -6.39 -25.10
CA TYR A 446 13.39 -5.21 -25.63
C TYR A 446 13.49 -4.16 -24.55
N VAL A 447 14.64 -3.49 -24.47
CA VAL A 447 14.84 -2.30 -23.64
C VAL A 447 15.28 -1.17 -24.54
N ASP A 448 14.55 -0.05 -24.50
CA ASP A 448 14.73 1.13 -25.36
C ASP A 448 14.81 0.77 -26.86
N GLY A 449 13.95 -0.17 -27.28
CA GLY A 449 13.86 -0.64 -28.67
C GLY A 449 14.95 -1.63 -29.08
N VAL A 450 15.96 -1.89 -28.25
CA VAL A 450 17.01 -2.88 -28.50
C VAL A 450 16.58 -4.24 -27.98
N LYS A 451 16.58 -5.26 -28.83
CA LYS A 451 16.29 -6.64 -28.41
C LYS A 451 17.38 -7.12 -27.46
N LYS A 452 16.98 -7.61 -26.29
CA LYS A 452 17.91 -8.07 -25.25
C LYS A 452 17.90 -9.58 -25.05
N ALA A 453 16.74 -10.21 -25.08
CA ALA A 453 16.61 -11.64 -24.82
C ALA A 453 15.46 -12.25 -25.61
N ASP A 454 15.61 -13.52 -25.99
CA ASP A 454 14.49 -14.41 -26.32
C ASP A 454 14.21 -15.28 -25.10
N ILE A 455 13.00 -15.18 -24.56
CA ILE A 455 12.61 -15.83 -23.32
C ILE A 455 11.66 -16.97 -23.66
N ASN A 456 12.08 -18.17 -23.25
CA ASN A 456 11.26 -19.36 -23.26
C ASN A 456 10.70 -19.56 -21.84
N ALA A 457 9.46 -19.10 -21.61
CA ALA A 457 8.83 -19.12 -20.29
C ALA A 457 8.34 -20.53 -19.89
N ARG A 458 9.20 -21.54 -20.01
CA ARG A 458 8.96 -22.93 -19.59
C ARG A 458 8.98 -23.15 -18.07
N ILE A 459 9.14 -22.10 -17.28
CA ILE A 459 9.35 -22.23 -15.84
C ILE A 459 8.35 -21.34 -15.10
N SER A 460 7.47 -21.98 -14.33
CA SER A 460 6.57 -21.27 -13.44
C SER A 460 7.36 -20.51 -12.37
N GLY A 461 7.16 -19.20 -12.27
CA GLY A 461 7.64 -18.40 -11.14
C GLY A 461 9.14 -18.10 -11.18
N ALA A 462 9.72 -17.91 -12.37
CA ALA A 462 11.12 -17.54 -12.51
C ALA A 462 11.29 -16.04 -12.79
N LYS A 463 12.28 -15.45 -12.13
CA LYS A 463 12.85 -14.15 -12.49
C LYS A 463 13.52 -14.29 -13.86
N MET A 464 13.03 -13.58 -14.87
CA MET A 464 13.53 -13.63 -16.25
C MET A 464 14.59 -12.55 -16.45
N ASP A 465 15.71 -12.91 -17.07
CA ASP A 465 16.82 -12.00 -17.35
C ASP A 465 16.58 -11.28 -18.69
N PHE A 466 16.65 -9.95 -18.67
CA PHE A 466 16.52 -9.06 -19.83
C PHE A 466 17.87 -8.45 -20.21
N GLY A 467 18.97 -9.00 -19.71
CA GLY A 467 20.34 -8.57 -20.00
C GLY A 467 20.69 -7.24 -19.36
N GLU A 468 21.82 -6.69 -19.80
CA GLU A 468 22.41 -5.50 -19.18
C GLU A 468 22.11 -4.22 -19.95
N VAL A 469 22.06 -3.10 -19.22
CA VAL A 469 21.89 -1.74 -19.75
C VAL A 469 22.83 -0.78 -19.06
N THR A 470 23.21 0.28 -19.77
CA THR A 470 24.01 1.38 -19.22
C THR A 470 23.32 2.69 -19.55
N TYR A 471 22.93 3.42 -18.50
CA TYR A 471 22.28 4.71 -18.62
C TYR A 471 23.24 5.82 -18.20
N THR A 472 23.40 6.82 -19.05
CA THR A 472 24.26 7.98 -18.80
C THR A 472 23.53 9.13 -18.10
N LYS A 473 22.19 9.06 -18.06
CA LYS A 473 21.31 10.05 -17.46
C LYS A 473 20.19 9.35 -16.69
N THR A 474 19.61 10.07 -15.73
CA THR A 474 18.42 9.63 -15.01
C THR A 474 17.17 10.00 -15.78
N GLU A 475 16.51 9.04 -16.42
CA GLU A 475 15.34 9.27 -17.27
C GLU A 475 14.40 8.06 -17.33
N GLU A 476 13.24 8.23 -17.97
CA GLU A 476 12.29 7.12 -18.18
C GLU A 476 12.76 6.25 -19.35
N HIS A 477 12.57 4.94 -19.24
CA HIS A 477 12.96 3.96 -20.24
C HIS A 477 11.76 3.15 -20.70
N LYS A 478 11.89 2.46 -21.83
CA LYS A 478 10.84 1.61 -22.39
C LYS A 478 11.22 0.15 -22.32
N ILE A 479 10.35 -0.66 -21.73
CA ILE A 479 10.51 -2.11 -21.68
C ILE A 479 9.37 -2.73 -22.46
N LYS A 480 9.70 -3.44 -23.54
CA LYS A 480 8.73 -4.04 -24.44
C LYS A 480 8.89 -5.55 -24.53
N LEU A 481 7.79 -6.27 -24.38
CA LEU A 481 7.69 -7.70 -24.62
C LEU A 481 6.88 -7.95 -25.87
N VAL A 482 7.38 -8.82 -26.74
CA VAL A 482 6.72 -9.20 -28.00
C VAL A 482 6.57 -10.72 -28.01
N CYS A 483 5.33 -11.18 -28.04
CA CYS A 483 5.00 -12.59 -28.18
C CYS A 483 5.53 -13.13 -29.52
N THR A 484 6.37 -14.16 -29.47
CA THR A 484 6.93 -14.88 -30.62
C THR A 484 6.29 -16.27 -30.81
N GLY A 485 5.52 -16.74 -29.82
CA GLY A 485 4.70 -17.95 -29.91
C GLY A 485 3.46 -17.80 -29.03
N TRP A 486 2.31 -18.25 -29.52
CA TRP A 486 1.01 -18.09 -28.85
C TRP A 486 1.05 -18.56 -27.39
N GLY A 487 0.55 -17.74 -26.46
CA GLY A 487 0.48 -18.12 -25.05
C GLY A 487 0.08 -17.00 -24.09
N THR A 488 0.10 -17.32 -22.80
CA THR A 488 -0.33 -16.41 -21.72
C THR A 488 0.83 -15.78 -20.96
N LEU A 489 0.83 -14.45 -20.84
CA LEU A 489 1.70 -13.66 -19.99
C LEU A 489 0.99 -13.27 -18.69
N PHE A 490 1.71 -13.34 -17.58
CA PHE A 490 1.43 -12.61 -16.34
C PHE A 490 2.71 -11.87 -15.95
N TRP A 491 2.72 -10.55 -16.01
CA TRP A 491 3.89 -9.70 -15.77
C TRP A 491 3.67 -8.88 -14.51
N ASP A 492 4.44 -9.19 -13.47
CA ASP A 492 4.31 -8.54 -12.16
C ASP A 492 5.18 -7.28 -12.10
N SER A 493 6.50 -7.44 -12.21
CA SER A 493 7.44 -6.35 -11.99
C SER A 493 8.68 -6.40 -12.87
N VAL A 494 9.41 -5.30 -12.90
CA VAL A 494 10.76 -5.20 -13.46
C VAL A 494 11.71 -4.73 -12.38
N THR A 495 12.87 -5.37 -12.31
CA THR A 495 13.97 -5.04 -11.39
C THR A 495 15.22 -4.66 -12.16
N PHE A 496 15.79 -3.50 -11.82
CA PHE A 496 17.13 -3.06 -12.17
C PHE A 496 18.05 -3.37 -10.99
N THR A 497 19.02 -4.25 -11.20
CA THR A 497 20.04 -4.60 -10.21
C THR A 497 21.36 -3.97 -10.65
N PRO A 498 21.93 -3.02 -9.90
CA PRO A 498 23.22 -2.44 -10.21
C PRO A 498 24.30 -3.52 -10.34
N ILE A 499 25.16 -3.36 -11.33
CA ILE A 499 26.33 -4.20 -11.55
C ILE A 499 27.57 -3.29 -11.59
N ASN A 500 28.63 -3.74 -10.91
CA ASN A 500 29.83 -2.95 -10.66
C ASN A 500 30.77 -2.88 -11.86
#